data_AF-A5BH89-F1
#
_entry.id   AF-A5BH89-F1
#
_cell.length_a   1.000
_cell.length_b   1.000
_cell.length_c   1.000
_cell.angle_alpha   90.00
_cell.angle_beta   90.00
_cell.angle_gamma   90.00
#
_symmetry.space_group_name_H-M   'P 1'
#
loop_
_entity.id
_entity.type
_entity.pdbx_description
1 polymer ?
#
loop_
_entity_poly.entity_id
_entity_poly.type
_entity_poly.pdbx_seq_one_letter_code
_entity_poly.pdbx_strand_id
1 'polypeptide(L)'
;MLISGFFFLFVTCIVYMHVDMSISKSSASYVMKLLWEEATIQQVHDIISRCLSIHDKLEASLRDLSRTGDVQACKAARKASDGQLKELSKELRPLLAFLQSSPQAAQILPKVEELVAKERELQEKLMLKHTTVADSYEKKSGGKEIENRIASQQQKIVALRQEVDDLLDYIDEI
;
A
#
# COMPACT_ATOMS: atom_id res chain seq x y z
N MET A 1 -64.76 2.39 11.20
CA MET A 1 -64.21 2.26 9.84
C MET A 1 -63.09 3.26 9.53
N LEU A 2 -63.14 4.51 10.00
CA LEU A 2 -62.13 5.53 9.70
C LEU A 2 -60.70 5.22 10.21
N ILE A 3 -60.60 4.69 11.44
CA ILE A 3 -59.31 4.36 12.09
C ILE A 3 -58.57 3.23 11.36
N SER A 4 -59.30 2.21 10.90
CA SER A 4 -58.71 1.12 10.11
C SER A 4 -58.23 1.61 8.75
N GLY A 5 -58.97 2.51 8.09
CA GLY A 5 -58.54 3.13 6.83
C GLY A 5 -57.24 3.94 7.00
N PHE A 6 -57.13 4.75 8.05
CA PHE A 6 -55.90 5.49 8.36
C PHE A 6 -54.73 4.56 8.66
N PHE A 7 -54.97 3.47 9.40
CA PHE A 7 -53.94 2.49 9.69
C PHE A 7 -53.41 1.81 8.42
N PHE A 8 -54.29 1.37 7.52
CA PHE A 8 -53.87 0.80 6.24
C PHE A 8 -53.11 1.80 5.37
N LEU A 9 -53.55 3.06 5.33
CA LEU A 9 -52.85 4.13 4.60
C LEU A 9 -51.44 4.35 5.18
N PHE A 10 -51.31 4.37 6.50
CA PHE A 10 -50.02 4.51 7.18
C PHE A 10 -49.09 3.32 6.92
N VAL A 11 -49.62 2.09 6.98
CA VAL A 11 -48.85 0.87 6.64
C VAL A 11 -48.42 0.89 5.17
N THR A 12 -49.28 1.31 4.24
CA THR A 12 -48.92 1.45 2.82
C THR A 12 -47.85 2.51 2.61
N CYS A 13 -47.91 3.65 3.32
CA CYS A 13 -46.86 4.67 3.27
C CYS A 13 -45.52 4.15 3.83
N ILE A 14 -45.53 3.40 4.93
CA ILE A 14 -44.33 2.78 5.49
C ILE A 14 -43.73 1.78 4.50
N VAL A 15 -44.54 0.89 3.93
CA VAL A 15 -44.08 -0.08 2.93
C VAL A 15 -43.53 0.64 1.70
N TYR A 16 -44.16 1.70 1.22
CA TYR A 16 -43.67 2.50 0.10
C TYR A 16 -42.33 3.20 0.39
N MET A 17 -42.10 3.68 1.61
CA MET A 17 -40.81 4.25 2.03
C MET A 17 -39.71 3.19 2.20
N HIS A 18 -40.08 1.95 2.53
CA HIS A 18 -39.15 0.83 2.68
C HIS A 18 -38.89 0.05 1.38
N VAL A 19 -39.73 0.24 0.36
CA VAL A 19 -39.53 -0.35 -0.97
C VAL A 19 -38.72 0.64 -1.79
N ASP A 20 -37.41 0.41 -1.86
CA ASP A 20 -36.48 1.23 -2.65
C ASP A 20 -36.73 1.03 -4.15
N MET A 21 -37.68 1.78 -4.71
CA MET A 21 -38.01 1.80 -6.15
C MET A 21 -37.16 2.83 -6.91
N SER A 22 -35.87 2.87 -6.62
CA SER A 22 -34.92 3.75 -7.31
C SER A 22 -34.42 3.10 -8.62
N ILE A 23 -35.19 3.20 -9.71
CA ILE A 23 -34.71 2.94 -11.10
C ILE A 23 -34.08 4.21 -11.66
N SER A 24 -33.02 4.68 -11.04
CA SER A 24 -32.16 5.72 -11.62
C SER A 24 -30.72 5.24 -11.57
N LYS A 25 -29.86 5.77 -12.44
CA LYS A 25 -28.42 5.47 -12.54
C LYS A 25 -27.61 5.74 -11.25
N SER A 26 -28.30 6.01 -10.14
CA SER A 26 -27.85 6.19 -8.76
C SER A 26 -28.54 5.13 -7.86
N SER A 27 -28.50 3.86 -8.23
CA SER A 27 -28.99 2.79 -7.33
C SER A 27 -28.09 2.72 -6.10
N ALA A 28 -28.64 2.44 -4.91
CA ALA A 28 -27.86 2.28 -3.68
C ALA A 28 -26.67 1.30 -3.86
N SER A 29 -26.84 0.30 -4.73
CA SER A 29 -25.78 -0.63 -5.14
C SER A 29 -24.63 -0.01 -5.95
N TYR A 30 -24.89 1.02 -6.75
CA TYR A 30 -23.85 1.75 -7.50
C TYR A 30 -23.03 2.63 -6.54
N VAL A 31 -23.70 3.39 -5.67
CA VAL A 31 -23.04 4.22 -4.65
C VAL A 31 -22.22 3.35 -3.70
N MET A 32 -22.76 2.21 -3.26
CA MET A 32 -22.07 1.29 -2.37
C MET A 32 -20.85 0.63 -3.05
N LYS A 33 -20.90 0.36 -4.36
CA LYS A 33 -19.73 -0.12 -5.13
C LYS A 33 -18.64 0.93 -5.25
N LEU A 34 -19.01 2.18 -5.56
CA LEU A 34 -18.04 3.29 -5.64
C LEU A 34 -17.32 3.49 -4.31
N LEU A 35 -18.08 3.47 -3.21
CA LEU A 35 -17.54 3.64 -1.86
C LEU A 35 -16.61 2.47 -1.46
N TRP A 36 -16.89 1.26 -1.95
CA TRP A 36 -16.00 0.10 -1.78
C TRP A 36 -14.71 0.21 -2.59
N GLU A 37 -14.75 0.81 -3.77
CA GLU A 37 -13.57 1.06 -4.60
C GLU A 37 -12.66 2.10 -3.96
N GLU A 38 -13.22 3.25 -3.56
CA GLU A 38 -12.49 4.29 -2.80
C GLU A 38 -11.88 3.71 -1.52
N ALA A 39 -12.65 2.92 -0.76
CA ALA A 39 -12.15 2.25 0.44
C ALA A 39 -11.06 1.20 0.14
N THR A 40 -11.08 0.58 -1.05
CA THR A 40 -10.05 -0.38 -1.45
C THR A 40 -8.77 0.34 -1.85
N ILE A 41 -8.88 1.45 -2.59
CA ILE A 41 -7.75 2.30 -2.97
C ILE A 41 -7.07 2.86 -1.70
N GLN A 42 -7.86 3.35 -0.74
CA GLN A 42 -7.33 3.81 0.55
C GLN A 42 -6.60 2.69 1.30
N GLN A 43 -7.12 1.46 1.28
CA GLN A 43 -6.43 0.32 1.90
C GLN A 43 -5.11 -0.02 1.19
N VAL A 44 -5.05 0.11 -0.14
CA VAL A 44 -3.80 -0.04 -0.89
C VAL A 44 -2.82 1.05 -0.49
N HIS A 45 -3.24 2.31 -0.45
CA HIS A 45 -2.44 3.43 0.03
C HIS A 45 -1.87 3.13 1.43
N ASP A 46 -2.70 2.74 2.39
CA ASP A 46 -2.28 2.43 3.77
C ASP A 46 -1.27 1.26 3.83
N ILE A 47 -1.40 0.26 2.96
CA ILE A 47 -0.40 -0.82 2.84
C ILE A 47 0.93 -0.26 2.34
N ILE A 48 0.91 0.56 1.29
CA ILE A 48 2.12 1.15 0.71
C ILE A 48 2.81 2.09 1.71
N SER A 49 2.07 2.93 2.43
CA SER A 49 2.64 3.77 3.50
C SER A 49 3.29 2.92 4.60
N ARG A 50 2.69 1.78 4.96
CA ARG A 50 3.30 0.82 5.91
C ARG A 50 4.58 0.20 5.34
N CYS A 51 4.63 -0.15 4.06
CA CYS A 51 5.85 -0.61 3.39
C CYS A 51 6.96 0.46 3.45
N LEU A 52 6.64 1.71 3.12
CA LEU A 52 7.59 2.83 3.20
C LEU A 52 8.15 3.03 4.63
N SER A 53 7.30 2.92 5.65
CA SER A 53 7.76 2.94 7.05
C SER A 53 8.74 1.81 7.38
N ILE A 54 8.54 0.61 6.83
CA ILE A 54 9.46 -0.51 6.98
C ILE A 54 10.78 -0.24 6.23
N HIS A 55 10.72 0.37 5.05
CA HIS A 55 11.91 0.81 4.31
C HIS A 55 12.76 1.79 5.12
N ASP A 56 12.12 2.73 5.82
CA ASP A 56 12.84 3.69 6.67
C ASP A 56 13.49 3.01 7.88
N LYS A 57 12.85 1.99 8.45
CA LYS A 57 13.44 1.15 9.51
C LYS A 57 14.64 0.36 9.00
N LEU A 58 14.59 -0.17 7.79
CA LEU A 58 15.73 -0.84 7.15
C LEU A 58 16.91 0.12 6.99
N GLU A 59 16.67 1.35 6.52
CA GLU A 59 17.73 2.36 6.40
C GLU A 59 18.27 2.82 7.76
N ALA A 60 17.39 2.96 8.76
CA ALA A 60 17.81 3.24 10.15
C ALA A 60 18.72 2.14 10.68
N SER A 61 18.41 0.87 10.42
CA SER A 61 19.25 -0.27 10.86
C SER A 61 20.65 -0.24 10.24
N LEU A 62 20.81 0.27 9.02
CA LEU A 62 22.12 0.44 8.39
C LEU A 62 22.91 1.59 9.01
N ARG A 63 22.24 2.68 9.40
CA ARG A 63 22.87 3.76 10.17
C ARG A 63 23.31 3.28 11.55
N ASP A 64 22.49 2.48 12.21
CA ASP A 64 22.84 1.87 13.49
C ASP A 64 24.01 0.90 13.35
N LEU A 65 24.04 0.05 12.32
CA LEU A 65 25.20 -0.79 12.01
C LEU A 65 26.47 0.04 11.85
N SER A 66 26.39 1.18 11.16
CA SER A 66 27.55 2.05 10.99
C SER A 66 28.08 2.60 12.32
N ARG A 67 27.18 2.86 13.27
CA ARG A 67 27.50 3.39 14.60
C ARG A 67 28.00 2.32 15.58
N THR A 68 27.37 1.14 15.58
CA THR A 68 27.61 0.10 16.60
C THR A 68 28.52 -1.02 16.12
N GLY A 69 28.62 -1.23 14.81
CA GLY A 69 29.28 -2.39 14.22
C GLY A 69 28.53 -3.72 14.44
N ASP A 70 27.32 -3.69 14.99
CA ASP A 70 26.55 -4.90 15.29
C ASP A 70 25.85 -5.46 14.04
N VAL A 71 26.56 -6.33 13.33
CA VAL A 71 26.04 -7.01 12.14
C VAL A 71 24.87 -7.94 12.47
N GLN A 72 24.84 -8.56 13.65
CA GLN A 72 23.80 -9.53 13.99
C GLN A 72 22.46 -8.83 14.22
N ALA A 73 22.47 -7.71 14.97
CA ALA A 73 21.29 -6.86 15.11
C ALA A 73 20.79 -6.36 13.75
N CYS A 74 21.71 -5.96 12.86
CA CYS A 74 21.38 -5.50 11.51
C CYS A 74 20.71 -6.61 10.67
N LYS A 75 21.27 -7.83 10.66
CA LYS A 75 20.68 -9.00 9.97
C LYS A 75 19.34 -9.40 10.56
N ALA A 76 19.17 -9.32 11.87
CA ALA A 76 17.90 -9.60 12.55
C ALA A 76 16.82 -8.58 12.15
N ALA A 77 17.16 -7.29 12.12
CA ALA A 77 16.26 -6.22 11.67
C ALA A 77 15.82 -6.41 10.21
N ARG A 78 16.75 -6.81 9.33
CA ARG A 78 16.42 -7.17 7.94
C ARG A 78 15.43 -8.33 7.87
N LYS A 79 15.67 -9.40 8.62
CA LYS A 79 14.79 -10.58 8.63
C LYS A 79 13.40 -10.26 9.17
N ALA A 80 13.31 -9.44 10.22
CA ALA A 80 12.03 -8.97 10.76
C ALA A 80 11.25 -8.13 9.74
N SER A 81 11.94 -7.20 9.07
CA SER A 81 11.37 -6.34 8.03
C SER A 81 10.88 -7.15 6.81
N ASP A 82 11.68 -8.13 6.35
CA ASP A 82 11.29 -9.06 5.27
C ASP A 82 10.03 -9.87 5.62
N GLY A 83 9.90 -10.28 6.89
CA GLY A 83 8.68 -10.94 7.38
C GLY A 83 7.46 -10.02 7.29
N GLN A 84 7.58 -8.77 7.74
CA GLN A 84 6.49 -7.79 7.68
C GLN A 84 6.07 -7.47 6.24
N LEU A 85 7.03 -7.25 5.35
CA LEU A 85 6.79 -6.98 3.93
C LEU A 85 6.09 -8.15 3.23
N LYS A 86 6.42 -9.39 3.60
CA LYS A 86 5.72 -10.58 3.09
C LYS A 86 4.27 -10.67 3.53
N GLU A 87 3.96 -10.28 4.77
CA GLU A 87 2.56 -10.22 5.23
C GLU A 87 1.80 -9.10 4.52
N LEU A 88 2.36 -7.90 4.40
CA LEU A 88 1.75 -6.81 3.62
C LEU A 88 1.52 -7.20 2.15
N SER A 89 2.45 -7.94 1.54
CA SER A 89 2.27 -8.49 0.18
C SER A 89 1.12 -9.51 0.06
N LYS A 90 0.77 -10.20 1.15
CA LYS A 90 -0.42 -11.07 1.18
C LYS A 90 -1.70 -10.26 1.37
N GLU A 91 -1.68 -9.22 2.20
CA GLU A 91 -2.80 -8.28 2.38
C GLU A 91 -3.13 -7.53 1.08
N LEU A 92 -2.11 -7.16 0.30
CA LEU A 92 -2.27 -6.39 -0.94
C LEU A 92 -2.91 -7.20 -2.08
N ARG A 93 -2.60 -8.50 -2.18
CA ARG A 93 -3.08 -9.39 -3.25
C ARG A 93 -4.61 -9.38 -3.45
N PRO A 94 -5.45 -9.60 -2.42
CA PRO A 94 -6.90 -9.58 -2.58
C PRO A 94 -7.44 -8.21 -2.98
N LEU A 95 -6.80 -7.11 -2.54
CA LEU A 95 -7.21 -5.75 -2.91
C LEU A 95 -6.97 -5.49 -4.41
N LEU A 96 -5.80 -5.88 -4.92
CA LEU A 96 -5.49 -5.77 -6.34
C LEU A 96 -6.43 -6.64 -7.20
N ALA A 97 -6.73 -7.87 -6.76
CA ALA A 97 -7.67 -8.74 -7.45
C ALA A 97 -9.09 -8.13 -7.50
N PHE A 98 -9.51 -7.46 -6.42
CA PHE A 98 -10.77 -6.73 -6.39
C PHE A 98 -10.78 -5.58 -7.40
N LEU A 99 -9.75 -4.72 -7.40
CA LEU A 99 -9.64 -3.59 -8.33
C LEU A 99 -9.59 -4.05 -9.80
N GLN A 100 -8.91 -5.15 -10.09
CA GLN A 100 -8.87 -5.75 -11.44
C GLN A 100 -10.24 -6.25 -11.91
N SER A 101 -11.09 -6.70 -10.98
CA SER A 101 -12.45 -7.15 -11.30
C SER A 101 -13.45 -6.00 -11.44
N SER A 102 -13.08 -4.78 -11.03
CA SER A 102 -13.93 -3.59 -11.16
C SER A 102 -13.71 -2.90 -12.51
N PRO A 103 -14.76 -2.74 -13.35
CA PRO A 103 -14.69 -1.96 -14.56
C PRO A 103 -14.55 -0.44 -14.32
N GLN A 104 -14.97 0.06 -13.15
CA GLN A 104 -14.85 1.48 -12.79
C GLN A 104 -13.41 1.86 -12.40
N ALA A 105 -12.64 0.91 -11.86
CA ALA A 105 -11.22 1.12 -11.53
C ALA A 105 -10.30 1.17 -12.76
N ALA A 106 -10.80 0.99 -13.99
CA ALA A 106 -9.98 0.85 -15.19
C ALA A 106 -9.04 2.06 -15.47
N GLN A 107 -9.37 3.26 -14.99
CA GLN A 107 -8.52 4.45 -15.18
C GLN A 107 -7.42 4.57 -14.12
N ILE A 108 -7.67 4.09 -12.90
CA ILE A 108 -6.73 4.19 -11.76
C ILE A 108 -5.91 2.91 -11.55
N LEU A 109 -6.44 1.76 -11.95
CA LEU A 109 -5.80 0.45 -11.83
C LEU A 109 -4.39 0.40 -12.44
N PRO A 110 -4.12 0.94 -13.66
CA PRO A 110 -2.77 0.94 -14.21
C PRO A 110 -1.77 1.69 -13.33
N LYS A 111 -2.22 2.76 -12.65
CA LYS A 111 -1.41 3.57 -11.75
C LYS A 111 -1.17 2.89 -10.41
N VAL A 112 -2.18 2.21 -9.88
CA VAL A 112 -2.03 1.35 -8.70
C VAL A 112 -1.08 0.20 -8.97
N GLU A 113 -1.18 -0.46 -10.14
CA GLU A 113 -0.26 -1.53 -10.54
C GLU A 113 1.18 -1.01 -10.73
N GLU A 114 1.34 0.17 -11.32
CA GLU A 114 2.62 0.87 -11.44
C GLU A 114 3.21 1.18 -10.05
N LEU A 115 2.42 1.74 -9.13
CA LEU A 115 2.83 2.03 -7.75
C LEU A 115 3.33 0.75 -7.04
N VAL A 116 2.57 -0.34 -7.13
CA VAL A 116 2.95 -1.62 -6.52
C VAL A 116 4.22 -2.19 -7.15
N ALA A 117 4.39 -2.06 -8.47
CA ALA A 117 5.60 -2.50 -9.13
C ALA A 117 6.83 -1.69 -8.69
N LYS A 118 6.69 -0.36 -8.56
CA LYS A 118 7.74 0.54 -8.11
C LYS A 118 8.11 0.32 -6.64
N GLU A 119 7.11 0.12 -5.78
CA GLU A 119 7.33 -0.24 -4.37
C GLU A 119 8.11 -1.55 -4.25
N ARG A 120 7.77 -2.57 -5.04
CA ARG A 120 8.52 -3.84 -5.06
C ARG A 120 9.95 -3.66 -5.58
N GLU A 121 10.15 -2.88 -6.63
CA GLU A 121 11.49 -2.57 -7.13
C GLU A 121 12.32 -1.87 -6.05
N LEU A 122 11.72 -0.89 -5.34
CA LEU A 122 12.35 -0.19 -4.22
C LEU A 122 12.72 -1.17 -3.10
N GLN A 123 11.80 -2.06 -2.72
CA GLN A 123 12.02 -3.10 -1.71
C GLN A 123 13.22 -3.98 -2.09
N GLU A 124 13.28 -4.47 -3.33
CA GLU A 124 14.38 -5.30 -3.81
C GLU A 124 15.73 -4.59 -3.72
N LYS A 125 15.80 -3.32 -4.16
CA LYS A 125 17.03 -2.52 -4.11
C LYS A 125 17.47 -2.26 -2.67
N LEU A 126 16.54 -1.98 -1.76
CA LEU A 126 16.84 -1.80 -0.33
C LEU A 126 17.37 -3.08 0.30
N MET A 127 16.76 -4.22 -0.01
CA MET A 127 17.20 -5.52 0.50
C MET A 127 18.60 -5.90 -0.01
N LEU A 128 18.90 -5.57 -1.27
CA LEU A 128 20.22 -5.73 -1.86
C LEU A 128 21.26 -4.82 -1.20
N LYS A 129 20.95 -3.54 -1.01
CA LYS A 129 21.80 -2.58 -0.30
C LYS A 129 22.10 -3.09 1.11
N HIS A 130 21.06 -3.54 1.83
CA HIS A 130 21.21 -4.04 3.18
C HIS A 130 22.17 -5.23 3.27
N THR A 131 22.00 -6.20 2.36
CA THR A 131 22.89 -7.37 2.25
C THR A 131 24.32 -6.95 1.94
N THR A 132 24.49 -6.05 0.97
CA THR A 132 25.81 -5.55 0.54
C THR A 132 26.55 -4.85 1.68
N VAL A 133 25.86 -4.02 2.46
CA VAL A 133 26.45 -3.33 3.61
C VAL A 133 26.81 -4.33 4.70
N ALA A 134 25.87 -5.19 5.11
CA ALA A 134 26.11 -6.18 6.16
C ALA A 134 27.32 -7.09 5.84
N ASP A 135 27.40 -7.62 4.62
CA ASP A 135 28.50 -8.46 4.17
C ASP A 135 29.85 -7.71 4.15
N SER A 136 29.83 -6.41 3.86
CA SER A 136 31.04 -5.61 3.82
C SER A 136 31.56 -5.28 5.23
N TYR A 137 30.65 -5.11 6.21
CA TYR A 137 31.03 -5.03 7.62
C TYR A 137 31.60 -6.35 8.15
N GLU A 138 31.06 -7.50 7.75
CA GLU A 138 31.64 -8.81 8.12
C GLU A 138 33.05 -8.99 7.55
N LYS A 139 33.29 -8.48 6.34
CA LYS A 139 34.61 -8.47 5.70
C LYS A 139 35.55 -7.40 6.24
N LYS A 140 35.10 -6.55 7.18
CA LYS A 140 35.85 -5.40 7.71
C LYS A 140 36.32 -4.45 6.60
N SER A 141 35.54 -4.33 5.53
CA SER A 141 35.80 -3.36 4.45
C SER A 141 35.78 -1.94 5.02
N GLY A 142 36.62 -1.06 4.47
CA GLY A 142 36.68 0.34 4.90
C GLY A 142 35.40 1.08 4.53
N GLY A 143 34.92 2.01 5.36
CA GLY A 143 33.64 2.72 5.14
C GLY A 143 33.52 3.35 3.74
N LYS A 144 34.61 3.96 3.23
CA LYS A 144 34.65 4.55 1.89
C LYS A 144 34.50 3.51 0.76
N GLU A 145 35.01 2.30 0.97
CA GLU A 145 34.83 1.19 0.03
C GLU A 145 33.37 0.72 0.02
N ILE A 146 32.75 0.64 1.20
CA ILE A 146 31.33 0.29 1.35
C ILE A 146 30.45 1.32 0.65
N GLU A 147 30.68 2.62 0.89
CA GLU A 147 29.96 3.72 0.24
C GLU A 147 30.05 3.64 -1.29
N ASN A 148 31.24 3.43 -1.84
CA ASN A 148 31.44 3.30 -3.28
C ASN A 148 30.67 2.11 -3.86
N ARG A 149 30.57 0.99 -3.14
CA ARG A 149 29.83 -0.21 -3.58
C ARG A 149 28.32 -0.02 -3.57
N ILE A 150 27.80 0.82 -2.67
CA ILE A 150 26.36 1.07 -2.57
C ILE A 150 25.92 2.36 -3.27
N ALA A 151 26.83 3.19 -3.77
CA ALA A 151 26.50 4.50 -4.33
C ALA A 151 25.46 4.44 -5.46
N SER A 152 25.62 3.52 -6.41
CA SER A 152 24.66 3.34 -7.51
C SER A 152 23.31 2.81 -7.03
N GLN A 153 23.32 1.90 -6.04
CA GLN A 153 22.10 1.39 -5.41
C GLN A 153 21.37 2.51 -4.67
N GLN A 154 22.10 3.37 -3.95
CA GLN A 154 21.55 4.50 -3.23
C GLN A 154 20.89 5.50 -4.17
N GLN A 155 21.54 5.84 -5.28
CA GLN A 155 20.94 6.73 -6.28
C GLN A 155 19.63 6.17 -6.83
N LYS A 156 19.61 4.87 -7.17
CA LYS A 156 18.38 4.22 -7.66
C LYS A 156 17.29 4.15 -6.60
N ILE A 157 17.64 3.91 -5.33
CA ILE A 157 16.68 3.93 -4.21
C ILE A 157 16.05 5.31 -4.05
N VAL A 158 16.84 6.38 -4.12
CA VAL A 158 16.33 7.76 -4.02
C VAL A 158 15.37 8.08 -5.17
N ALA A 159 15.74 7.73 -6.41
CA ALA A 159 14.86 7.90 -7.56
C ALA A 159 13.55 7.11 -7.42
N LEU A 160 13.63 5.84 -7.03
CA LEU A 160 12.44 5.01 -6.84
C LEU A 160 11.53 5.49 -5.71
N ARG A 161 12.08 6.02 -4.61
CA ARG A 161 11.28 6.64 -3.55
C ARG A 161 10.49 7.84 -4.09
N GLN A 162 11.16 8.72 -4.83
CA GLN A 162 10.47 9.85 -5.45
C GLN A 162 9.38 9.40 -6.43
N GLU A 163 9.67 8.42 -7.28
CA GLU A 163 8.68 7.85 -8.22
C GLU A 163 7.47 7.23 -7.48
N VAL A 164 7.67 6.61 -6.31
CA VAL A 164 6.60 6.07 -5.48
C VAL A 164 5.78 7.20 -4.84
N ASP A 165 6.44 8.22 -4.30
CA ASP A 165 5.78 9.38 -3.69
C ASP A 165 4.95 10.14 -4.74
N ASP A 166 5.51 10.38 -5.93
CA ASP A 166 4.82 11.05 -7.06
C ASP A 166 3.57 10.25 -7.51
N LEU A 167 3.64 8.91 -7.46
CA LEU A 167 2.50 8.05 -7.81
C LEU A 167 1.44 8.02 -6.71
N LEU A 168 1.83 8.11 -5.43
CA LEU A 168 0.91 8.23 -4.31
C LEU A 168 0.14 9.56 -4.39
N ASP A 169 0.87 10.67 -4.58
CA ASP A 169 0.27 11.99 -4.74
C ASP A 169 -0.72 12.02 -5.93
N TYR A 170 -0.35 11.40 -7.05
CA TYR A 170 -1.25 11.29 -8.21
C TYR A 170 -2.51 10.47 -7.93
N ILE A 171 -2.41 9.40 -7.13
CA ILE A 171 -3.55 8.55 -6.76
C ILE A 171 -4.48 9.28 -5.79
N ASP A 172 -3.93 10.09 -4.87
CA ASP A 172 -4.70 10.88 -3.91
C ASP A 172 -5.43 12.09 -4.55
N GLU A 173 -4.95 12.57 -5.70
CA GLU A 173 -5.57 13.66 -6.45
C GLU A 173 -6.77 13.23 -7.34
N ILE A 174 -7.00 11.92 -7.52
CA ILE A 174 -8.10 11.36 -8.32
C ILE A 174 -9.37 11.15 -7.49
#